data_AF-A0A383BP30-F1
#
_entry.id   AF-A0A383BP30-F1
#
_cell.length_a   1.000
_cell.length_b   1.000
_cell.length_c   1.000
_cell.angle_alpha   90.00
_cell.angle_beta   90.00
_cell.angle_gamma   90.00
#
_symmetry.space_group_name_H-M   'P 1'
#
loop_
_entity.id
_entity.type
_entity.pdbx_description
1 polymer ?
#
loop_
_entity_poly.entity_id
_entity_poly.type
_entity_poly.pdbx_seq_one_letter_code
_entity_poly.pdbx_strand_id
1 'polypeptide(L)'
;LLLWRSSSQWLGGLFFLIAVIGTIGSKQIKIKPAYLVPGGTLGRNFYNNFNYNFIRILMIYFFSTIFVIFLYSLINIRLLDAFNLALTTISSGGFITKDNLSNIVSNNLQIFVLSITLLFPIFNFYLLFNIFTKQFTFKNHQEDLHLGIIIILLSLFFYFFIISNEGFASILLAVTSSISTSGISTYSSNADVSLFFILLTIVGGSLISTSSGLKYIRFYILLKISYQEIYGLVKPKNIFDKNL
;
A
#
# COMPACT_ATOMS: atom_id res chain seq x y z
N LEU A 1 -27.63 -2.84 2.30
CA LEU A 1 -26.73 -2.12 3.23
C LEU A 1 -25.26 -2.53 3.10
N LEU A 2 -24.92 -3.83 3.15
CA LEU A 2 -23.52 -4.31 3.07
C LEU A 2 -22.76 -3.80 1.83
N LEU A 3 -23.36 -3.91 0.65
CA LEU A 3 -22.79 -3.40 -0.61
C LEU A 3 -22.59 -1.88 -0.63
N TRP A 4 -23.42 -1.12 0.08
CA TRP A 4 -23.31 0.34 0.13
C TRP A 4 -22.08 0.78 0.92
N ARG A 5 -21.76 0.05 2.01
CA ARG A 5 -20.59 0.34 2.84
C ARG A 5 -19.29 0.08 2.09
N SER A 6 -19.21 -1.06 1.40
CA SER A 6 -18.03 -1.43 0.60
C SER A 6 -17.87 -0.55 -0.64
N SER A 7 -18.97 -0.21 -1.34
CA SER A 7 -18.91 0.68 -2.50
C SER A 7 -18.51 2.11 -2.11
N SER A 8 -18.94 2.60 -0.94
CA SER A 8 -18.53 3.91 -0.43
C SER A 8 -17.03 3.95 -0.12
N GLN A 9 -16.45 2.91 0.48
CA GLN A 9 -14.99 2.80 0.67
C GLN A 9 -14.25 2.78 -0.67
N TRP A 10 -14.78 2.00 -1.62
CA TRP A 10 -14.19 1.90 -2.94
C TRP A 10 -14.18 3.23 -3.70
N LEU A 11 -15.28 3.98 -3.65
CA LEU A 11 -15.36 5.34 -4.19
C LEU A 11 -14.43 6.32 -3.44
N GLY A 12 -14.31 6.19 -2.12
CA GLY A 12 -13.41 6.99 -1.30
C GLY A 12 -11.94 6.79 -1.69
N GLY A 13 -11.51 5.54 -1.90
CA GLY A 13 -10.16 5.22 -2.37
C GLY A 13 -9.86 5.81 -3.75
N LEU A 14 -10.84 5.75 -4.66
CA LEU A 14 -10.75 6.37 -5.99
C LEU A 14 -10.62 7.90 -5.87
N PHE A 15 -11.48 8.53 -5.07
CA PHE A 15 -11.46 9.98 -4.84
C PHE A 15 -10.13 10.45 -4.21
N PHE A 16 -9.60 9.68 -3.26
CA PHE A 16 -8.30 9.95 -2.66
C PHE A 16 -7.18 9.97 -3.71
N LEU A 17 -7.12 8.96 -4.59
CA LEU A 17 -6.14 8.94 -5.68
C LEU A 17 -6.28 10.15 -6.61
N ILE A 18 -7.50 10.51 -7.00
CA ILE A 18 -7.75 11.69 -7.84
C ILE A 18 -7.24 12.96 -7.16
N ALA A 19 -7.51 13.13 -5.86
CA ALA A 19 -7.06 14.29 -5.10
C ALA A 19 -5.52 14.34 -5.01
N VAL A 20 -4.86 13.20 -4.79
CA VAL A 20 -3.38 13.12 -4.77
C VAL A 20 -2.79 13.53 -6.11
N ILE A 21 -3.34 13.06 -7.24
CA ILE A 21 -2.85 13.44 -8.57
C ILE A 21 -3.13 14.92 -8.84
N GLY A 22 -4.32 15.42 -8.47
CA GLY A 22 -4.71 16.81 -8.66
C GLY A 22 -3.80 17.79 -7.90
N THR A 23 -3.44 17.45 -6.67
CA THR A 23 -2.53 18.26 -5.85
C THR A 23 -1.10 18.24 -6.39
N ILE A 24 -0.55 17.07 -6.73
CA ILE A 24 0.79 16.93 -7.35
C ILE A 24 0.84 17.59 -8.73
N GLY A 25 -0.26 17.54 -9.49
CA GLY A 25 -0.35 18.14 -10.81
C GLY A 25 -0.40 19.66 -10.80
N SER A 26 -0.88 20.32 -9.73
CA SER A 26 -1.19 21.76 -9.78
C SER A 26 0.05 22.67 -9.88
N LYS A 27 0.04 23.58 -10.86
CA LYS A 27 1.15 24.51 -11.20
C LYS A 27 1.48 25.53 -10.09
N GLN A 28 0.51 25.84 -9.24
CA GLN A 28 0.63 26.83 -8.15
C GLN A 28 1.38 26.28 -6.94
N ILE A 29 1.31 24.96 -6.76
CA ILE A 29 1.88 24.27 -5.63
C ILE A 29 3.27 23.77 -6.06
N LYS A 30 4.30 24.61 -5.87
CA LYS A 30 5.72 24.22 -6.03
C LYS A 30 6.15 23.24 -4.92
N ILE A 31 5.35 22.23 -4.60
CA ILE A 31 5.81 21.15 -3.74
C ILE A 31 6.83 20.39 -4.57
N LYS A 32 8.06 20.29 -4.04
CA LYS A 32 9.23 19.76 -4.74
C LYS A 32 9.26 18.23 -4.98
N PRO A 33 8.40 17.31 -4.50
CA PRO A 33 8.63 15.88 -4.61
C PRO A 33 8.26 15.34 -6.00
N ALA A 34 8.10 16.19 -7.01
CA ALA A 34 7.92 15.74 -8.39
C ALA A 34 9.14 14.93 -8.90
N TYR A 35 10.31 15.04 -8.25
CA TYR A 35 11.46 14.15 -8.49
C TYR A 35 11.35 12.78 -7.81
N LEU A 36 10.47 12.63 -6.81
CA LEU A 36 10.27 11.38 -6.06
C LEU A 36 9.20 10.47 -6.68
N VAL A 37 8.43 10.97 -7.66
CA VAL A 37 7.48 10.15 -8.40
C VAL A 37 8.23 9.41 -9.50
N PRO A 38 8.40 8.08 -9.40
CA PRO A 38 9.13 7.36 -10.42
C PRO A 38 8.25 7.11 -11.65
N GLY A 39 8.79 7.40 -12.83
CA GLY A 39 8.12 7.17 -14.11
C GLY A 39 7.50 8.40 -14.78
N GLY A 40 7.50 9.56 -14.13
CA GLY A 40 7.24 10.85 -14.79
C GLY A 40 8.57 11.42 -15.27
N THR A 41 8.90 11.26 -16.56
CA THR A 41 9.99 12.01 -17.17
C THR A 41 9.75 13.50 -16.94
N LEU A 42 10.52 14.06 -15.99
CA LEU A 42 10.47 15.44 -15.52
C LEU A 42 9.14 15.80 -14.84
N GLY A 43 9.20 16.25 -13.58
CA GLY A 43 8.08 16.83 -12.82
C GLY A 43 7.35 18.02 -13.46
N ARG A 44 7.63 18.31 -14.73
CA ARG A 44 7.01 19.30 -15.61
C ARG A 44 5.88 18.71 -16.48
N ASN A 45 5.86 17.39 -16.73
CA ASN A 45 4.89 16.75 -17.63
C ASN A 45 3.63 16.19 -16.94
N PHE A 46 3.64 16.02 -15.61
CA PHE A 46 2.47 15.52 -14.87
C PHE A 46 1.27 16.48 -14.98
N TYR A 47 1.55 17.79 -15.00
CA TYR A 47 0.56 18.85 -15.15
C TYR A 47 -0.09 18.87 -16.54
N ASN A 48 0.72 18.81 -17.61
CA ASN A 48 0.20 18.86 -18.98
C ASN A 48 -0.65 17.64 -19.34
N ASN A 49 -0.46 16.52 -18.65
CA ASN A 49 -1.10 15.24 -18.93
C ASN A 49 -2.06 14.79 -17.81
N PHE A 50 -2.69 15.70 -17.08
CA PHE A 50 -3.61 15.35 -15.98
C PHE A 50 -4.70 14.36 -16.40
N ASN A 51 -5.44 14.65 -17.49
CA ASN A 51 -6.50 13.78 -18.00
C ASN A 51 -5.97 12.37 -18.35
N TYR A 52 -4.77 12.31 -18.93
CA TYR A 52 -4.16 11.05 -19.31
C TYR A 52 -3.75 10.21 -18.09
N ASN A 53 -3.14 10.84 -17.08
CA ASN A 53 -2.78 10.19 -15.83
C ASN A 53 -4.02 9.75 -15.03
N PHE A 54 -5.08 10.56 -15.04
CA PHE A 54 -6.37 10.23 -14.44
C PHE A 54 -6.98 8.97 -15.07
N ILE A 55 -7.09 8.92 -16.41
CA ILE A 55 -7.65 7.77 -17.13
C ILE A 55 -6.84 6.51 -16.85
N ARG A 56 -5.50 6.61 -16.84
CA ARG A 56 -4.61 5.49 -16.52
C ARG A 56 -4.90 4.91 -15.13
N ILE A 57 -4.95 5.76 -14.10
CA ILE A 57 -5.17 5.30 -12.72
C ILE A 57 -6.57 4.71 -12.56
N LEU A 58 -7.59 5.33 -13.17
CA LEU A 58 -8.93 4.78 -13.19
C LEU A 58 -8.95 3.38 -13.82
N MET A 59 -8.30 3.20 -14.97
CA MET A 59 -8.24 1.88 -15.63
C MET A 59 -7.53 0.83 -14.77
N ILE A 60 -6.41 1.17 -14.13
CA ILE A 60 -5.69 0.22 -13.25
C ILE A 60 -6.52 -0.10 -12.01
N TYR A 61 -7.20 0.88 -11.43
CA TYR A 61 -8.04 0.69 -10.25
C TYR A 61 -9.23 -0.25 -10.55
N PHE A 62 -9.92 -0.06 -11.68
CA PHE A 62 -10.99 -0.97 -12.11
C PHE A 62 -10.47 -2.34 -12.55
N PHE A 63 -9.33 -2.41 -13.25
CA PHE A 63 -8.79 -3.70 -13.68
C PHE A 63 -8.31 -4.53 -12.49
N SER A 64 -7.64 -3.88 -11.53
CA SER A 64 -7.23 -4.54 -10.29
C SER A 64 -8.44 -5.03 -9.48
N THR A 65 -9.57 -4.30 -9.42
CA THR A 65 -10.77 -4.80 -8.72
C THR A 65 -11.34 -6.04 -9.36
N ILE A 66 -11.51 -6.02 -10.69
CA ILE A 66 -12.00 -7.18 -11.43
C ILE A 66 -11.05 -8.38 -11.23
N PHE A 67 -9.74 -8.13 -11.26
CA PHE A 67 -8.74 -9.17 -11.04
C PHE A 67 -8.80 -9.76 -9.61
N VAL A 68 -8.98 -8.93 -8.58
CA VAL A 68 -9.12 -9.42 -7.20
C VAL A 68 -10.43 -10.18 -6.98
N ILE A 69 -11.54 -9.73 -7.59
CA ILE A 69 -12.81 -10.47 -7.58
C ILE A 69 -12.61 -11.87 -8.20
N PHE A 70 -11.90 -11.93 -9.33
CA PHE A 70 -11.59 -13.18 -10.00
C PHE A 70 -10.74 -14.11 -9.11
N LEU A 71 -9.69 -13.59 -8.46
CA LEU A 71 -8.86 -14.37 -7.53
C LEU A 71 -9.68 -14.93 -6.35
N TYR A 72 -10.57 -14.14 -5.75
CA TYR A 72 -11.42 -14.63 -4.66
C TYR A 72 -12.44 -15.67 -5.10
N SER A 73 -12.99 -15.52 -6.31
CA SER A 73 -13.88 -16.52 -6.91
C SER A 73 -13.17 -17.86 -7.14
N LEU A 74 -11.89 -17.86 -7.51
CA LEU A 74 -11.11 -19.09 -7.71
C LEU A 74 -10.87 -19.90 -6.42
N ILE A 75 -10.93 -19.25 -5.25
CA ILE A 75 -10.67 -19.89 -3.96
C ILE A 75 -11.99 -20.17 -3.23
N ASN A 76 -13.08 -20.25 -4.00
CA ASN A 76 -14.42 -20.61 -3.55
C ASN A 76 -14.98 -19.71 -2.44
N ILE A 77 -14.58 -18.43 -2.40
CA ILE A 77 -15.27 -17.43 -1.57
C ILE A 77 -16.61 -17.13 -2.24
N ARG A 78 -17.70 -17.05 -1.48
CA ARG A 78 -19.03 -16.69 -1.99
C ARG A 78 -18.94 -15.41 -2.81
N LEU A 79 -19.49 -15.39 -4.02
CA LEU A 79 -19.36 -14.28 -4.98
C LEU A 79 -19.68 -12.90 -4.37
N LEU A 80 -20.74 -12.81 -3.54
CA LEU A 80 -21.11 -11.56 -2.86
C LEU A 80 -20.04 -11.10 -1.86
N ASP A 81 -19.45 -12.04 -1.11
CA ASP A 81 -18.40 -11.74 -0.14
C ASP A 81 -17.09 -11.39 -0.87
N ALA A 82 -16.77 -12.11 -1.95
CA ALA A 82 -15.65 -11.83 -2.83
C ALA A 82 -15.73 -10.41 -3.42
N PHE A 83 -16.91 -10.00 -3.91
CA PHE A 83 -17.12 -8.67 -4.46
C PHE A 83 -16.92 -7.58 -3.40
N ASN A 84 -17.52 -7.75 -2.22
CA ASN A 84 -17.37 -6.80 -1.12
C ASN A 84 -15.93 -6.72 -0.59
N LEU A 85 -15.25 -7.86 -0.44
CA LEU A 85 -13.85 -7.90 -0.03
C LEU A 85 -12.96 -7.22 -1.08
N ALA A 86 -13.17 -7.46 -2.37
CA ALA A 86 -12.33 -6.85 -3.40
C ALA A 86 -12.42 -5.32 -3.42
N LEU A 87 -13.63 -4.78 -3.24
CA LEU A 87 -13.87 -3.33 -3.15
C LEU A 87 -13.12 -2.70 -1.97
N THR A 88 -13.11 -3.39 -0.83
CA THR A 88 -12.47 -2.90 0.40
C THR A 88 -10.96 -3.09 0.36
N THR A 89 -10.46 -4.24 -0.08
CA THR A 89 -9.01 -4.47 -0.15
C THR A 89 -8.30 -3.49 -1.07
N ILE A 90 -8.86 -3.16 -2.24
CA ILE A 90 -8.21 -2.24 -3.18
C ILE A 90 -8.28 -0.78 -2.74
N SER A 91 -9.30 -0.40 -1.98
CA SER A 91 -9.39 0.92 -1.38
C SER A 91 -8.63 1.06 -0.06
N SER A 92 -7.87 0.03 0.35
CA SER A 92 -7.29 -0.08 1.71
C SER A 92 -8.33 0.13 2.82
N GLY A 93 -9.58 -0.21 2.54
CA GLY A 93 -10.65 -0.24 3.54
C GLY A 93 -10.59 -1.50 4.39
N GLY A 94 -11.44 -1.51 5.43
CA GLY A 94 -11.53 -2.61 6.39
C GLY A 94 -12.92 -3.22 6.54
N PHE A 95 -13.89 -2.85 5.69
CA PHE A 95 -15.24 -3.39 5.87
C PHE A 95 -15.36 -4.85 5.42
N ILE A 96 -16.01 -5.63 6.28
CA ILE A 96 -16.25 -7.06 6.09
C ILE A 96 -17.77 -7.29 6.08
N THR A 97 -18.26 -8.28 5.34
CA THR A 97 -19.70 -8.56 5.19
C THR A 97 -20.32 -9.32 6.36
N LYS A 98 -19.47 -10.00 7.14
CA LYS A 98 -19.82 -10.76 8.35
C LYS A 98 -19.09 -10.19 9.55
N ASP A 99 -19.53 -10.56 10.75
CA ASP A 99 -18.97 -10.03 12.00
C ASP A 99 -17.48 -10.33 12.17
N ASN A 100 -17.04 -11.51 11.73
CA ASN A 100 -15.65 -11.94 11.78
C ASN A 100 -15.14 -12.39 10.41
N LEU A 101 -13.87 -12.09 10.12
CA LEU A 101 -13.23 -12.49 8.87
C LEU A 101 -13.09 -14.01 8.73
N SER A 102 -12.92 -14.72 9.84
CA SER A 102 -12.86 -16.18 9.90
C SER A 102 -14.09 -16.86 9.28
N ASN A 103 -15.24 -16.19 9.26
CA ASN A 103 -16.47 -16.70 8.67
C ASN A 103 -16.50 -16.57 7.13
N ILE A 104 -15.57 -15.84 6.54
CA ILE A 104 -15.44 -15.64 5.08
C ILE A 104 -14.20 -16.36 4.56
N VAL A 105 -13.11 -16.30 5.32
CA VAL A 105 -11.80 -16.83 4.96
C VAL A 105 -11.40 -17.81 6.06
N SER A 106 -11.57 -19.10 5.78
CA SER A 106 -11.28 -20.19 6.74
C SER A 106 -9.96 -20.88 6.43
N ASN A 107 -9.60 -20.96 5.15
CA ASN A 107 -8.46 -21.78 4.70
C ASN A 107 -7.18 -20.95 4.63
N ASN A 108 -6.04 -21.58 4.93
CA ASN A 108 -4.72 -20.93 4.86
C ASN A 108 -4.45 -20.33 3.46
N LEU A 109 -4.91 -20.99 2.39
CA LEU A 109 -4.83 -20.47 1.03
C LEU A 109 -5.65 -19.19 0.81
N GLN A 110 -6.85 -19.10 1.40
CA GLN A 110 -7.69 -17.91 1.28
C GLN A 110 -7.06 -16.73 2.04
N ILE A 111 -6.51 -16.98 3.24
CA ILE A 111 -5.77 -15.98 4.04
C ILE A 111 -4.57 -15.49 3.25
N PHE A 112 -3.81 -16.40 2.65
CA PHE A 112 -2.64 -16.07 1.85
C PHE A 112 -3.01 -15.22 0.63
N VAL A 113 -4.06 -15.55 -0.11
CA VAL A 113 -4.46 -14.71 -1.25
C VAL A 113 -4.98 -13.36 -0.79
N LEU A 114 -5.75 -13.28 0.31
CA LEU A 114 -6.17 -11.99 0.86
C LEU A 114 -4.94 -11.13 1.21
N SER A 115 -3.93 -11.73 1.84
CA SER A 115 -2.70 -11.03 2.21
C SER A 115 -1.92 -10.50 0.99
N ILE A 116 -1.91 -11.24 -0.13
CA ILE A 116 -1.32 -10.79 -1.40
C ILE A 116 -2.15 -9.68 -2.03
N THR A 117 -3.48 -9.78 -2.01
CA THR A 117 -4.33 -8.75 -2.61
C THR A 117 -4.22 -7.40 -1.89
N LEU A 118 -3.87 -7.41 -0.61
CA LEU A 118 -3.55 -6.20 0.18
C LEU A 118 -2.22 -5.53 -0.22
N LEU A 119 -1.41 -6.15 -1.10
CA LEU A 119 -0.23 -5.48 -1.67
C LEU A 119 -0.59 -4.48 -2.78
N PHE A 120 -1.69 -4.71 -3.51
CA PHE A 120 -2.17 -3.78 -4.55
C PHE A 120 -2.41 -2.35 -4.03
N PRO A 121 -3.10 -2.12 -2.90
CA PRO A 121 -3.28 -0.78 -2.34
C PRO A 121 -2.03 -0.18 -1.68
N ILE A 122 -0.98 -0.98 -1.41
CA ILE A 122 0.28 -0.53 -0.80
C ILE A 122 1.23 0.00 -1.88
N PHE A 123 1.37 -0.73 -2.98
CA PHE A 123 2.30 -0.37 -4.04
C PHE A 123 1.79 0.79 -4.91
N ASN A 124 2.73 1.41 -5.61
CA ASN A 124 2.45 2.51 -6.50
C ASN A 124 1.62 2.04 -7.70
N PHE A 125 0.53 2.74 -8.02
CA PHE A 125 -0.29 2.42 -9.20
C PHE A 125 0.51 2.48 -10.51
N TYR A 126 1.57 3.30 -10.59
CA TYR A 126 2.47 3.32 -11.75
C TYR A 126 3.36 2.08 -11.86
N LEU A 127 3.70 1.43 -10.76
CA LEU A 127 4.39 0.14 -10.80
C LEU A 127 3.49 -0.89 -11.45
N LEU A 128 2.23 -0.98 -11.01
CA LEU A 128 1.24 -1.89 -11.59
C LEU A 128 1.09 -1.63 -13.10
N PHE A 129 0.98 -0.36 -13.51
CA PHE A 129 0.93 0.02 -14.92
C PHE A 129 2.15 -0.43 -15.73
N ASN A 130 3.36 -0.21 -15.20
CA ASN A 130 4.60 -0.52 -15.90
C ASN A 130 4.81 -2.03 -16.03
N ILE A 131 4.32 -2.83 -15.07
CA ILE A 131 4.30 -4.29 -15.17
C ILE A 131 3.38 -4.72 -16.31
N PHE A 132 2.16 -4.18 -16.39
CA PHE A 132 1.23 -4.51 -17.48
C PHE A 132 1.73 -4.08 -18.86
N THR A 133 2.43 -2.95 -18.95
CA THR A 133 2.99 -2.43 -20.21
C THR A 133 4.39 -2.95 -20.54
N LYS A 134 4.96 -3.84 -19.71
CA LYS A 134 6.31 -4.43 -19.84
C LYS A 134 7.46 -3.40 -19.87
N GLN A 135 7.24 -2.18 -19.41
CA GLN A 135 8.27 -1.12 -19.32
C GLN A 135 8.91 -1.05 -17.92
N PHE A 136 8.96 -2.18 -17.23
CA PHE A 136 9.46 -2.25 -15.87
C PHE A 136 10.97 -2.02 -15.82
N THR A 137 11.38 -1.07 -14.99
CA THR A 137 12.78 -0.76 -14.72
C THR A 137 13.00 -0.65 -13.22
N PHE A 138 13.86 -1.51 -12.67
CA PHE A 138 14.16 -1.57 -11.23
C PHE A 138 14.67 -0.22 -10.67
N LYS A 139 15.38 0.57 -11.48
CA LYS A 139 15.90 1.88 -11.08
C LYS A 139 14.80 2.90 -10.81
N ASN A 140 13.65 2.77 -11.48
CA ASN A 140 12.56 3.71 -11.30
C ASN A 140 11.77 3.33 -10.05
N HIS A 141 11.46 2.06 -9.82
CA HIS A 141 10.57 1.66 -8.72
C HIS A 141 11.30 1.25 -7.43
N GLN A 142 12.30 2.02 -7.00
CA GLN A 142 13.05 1.73 -5.78
C GLN A 142 12.16 1.76 -4.52
N GLU A 143 11.21 2.70 -4.45
CA GLU A 143 10.28 2.85 -3.32
C GLU A 143 9.51 1.56 -3.03
N ASP A 144 8.85 1.01 -4.06
CA ASP A 144 8.02 -0.18 -3.93
C ASP A 144 8.85 -1.44 -3.67
N LEU A 145 10.07 -1.53 -4.22
CA LEU A 145 10.99 -2.63 -3.93
C LEU A 145 11.42 -2.63 -2.46
N HIS A 146 11.76 -1.46 -1.91
CA HIS A 146 12.08 -1.34 -0.49
C HIS A 146 10.88 -1.72 0.39
N LEU A 147 9.68 -1.25 0.04
CA LEU A 147 8.45 -1.63 0.74
C LEU A 147 8.20 -3.14 0.70
N GLY A 148 8.35 -3.77 -0.47
CA GLY A 148 8.21 -5.23 -0.61
C GLY A 148 9.21 -5.99 0.26
N ILE A 149 10.48 -5.56 0.27
CA ILE A 149 11.53 -6.16 1.12
C ILE A 149 11.19 -5.99 2.61
N ILE A 150 10.72 -4.82 3.02
CA ILE A 150 10.33 -4.55 4.42
C ILE A 150 9.18 -5.46 4.86
N ILE A 151 8.16 -5.63 4.02
CA ILE A 151 7.02 -6.53 4.29
C ILE A 151 7.50 -7.96 4.50
N ILE A 152 8.37 -8.45 3.61
CA ILE A 152 8.91 -9.82 3.69
C ILE A 152 9.74 -9.99 4.97
N LEU A 153 10.68 -9.07 5.24
CA LEU A 153 11.52 -9.12 6.43
C LEU A 153 10.72 -9.06 7.72
N LEU A 154 9.71 -8.18 7.80
CA LEU A 154 8.82 -8.10 8.96
C LEU A 154 8.02 -9.38 9.14
N SER A 155 7.46 -9.95 8.06
CA SER A 155 6.71 -11.21 8.15
C SER A 155 7.58 -12.36 8.69
N LEU A 156 8.83 -12.46 8.22
CA LEU A 156 9.79 -13.47 8.68
C LEU A 156 10.20 -13.22 10.12
N PHE A 157 10.43 -11.96 10.49
CA PHE A 157 10.76 -11.59 11.87
C PHE A 157 9.66 -11.99 12.86
N PHE A 158 8.40 -11.65 12.57
CA PHE A 158 7.27 -12.04 13.42
C PHE A 158 7.06 -13.55 13.45
N TYR A 159 7.22 -14.25 12.32
CA TYR A 159 7.07 -15.69 12.24
C TYR A 159 8.12 -16.45 13.06
N PHE A 160 9.40 -16.07 12.97
CA PHE A 160 10.46 -16.80 13.66
C PHE A 160 10.65 -16.39 15.13
N PHE A 161 10.45 -15.13 15.49
CA PHE A 161 10.86 -14.63 16.81
C PHE A 161 9.71 -14.36 17.79
N ILE A 162 8.49 -14.13 17.32
CA ILE A 162 7.41 -13.63 18.19
C ILE A 162 6.21 -14.58 18.21
N ILE A 163 5.79 -15.08 17.04
CA ILE A 163 4.51 -15.78 16.87
C ILE A 163 4.72 -17.10 16.12
N SER A 164 5.60 -17.96 16.63
CA SER A 164 5.97 -19.22 15.98
C SER A 164 4.82 -20.24 15.87
N ASN A 165 3.77 -20.10 16.70
CA ASN A 165 2.63 -21.02 16.71
C ASN A 165 1.54 -20.68 15.67
N GLU A 166 1.58 -19.50 15.07
CA GLU A 166 0.61 -19.09 14.05
C GLU A 166 1.10 -19.43 12.64
N GLY A 167 0.17 -19.67 11.73
CA GLY A 167 0.50 -19.93 10.33
C GLY A 167 1.13 -18.71 9.66
N PHE A 168 2.12 -18.92 8.79
CA PHE A 168 2.79 -17.82 8.08
C PHE A 168 1.82 -16.88 7.35
N ALA A 169 0.71 -17.40 6.80
CA ALA A 169 -0.27 -16.57 6.10
C ALA A 169 -1.02 -15.60 7.03
N SER A 170 -1.33 -15.98 8.27
CA SER A 170 -2.02 -15.09 9.21
C SER A 170 -1.11 -13.94 9.66
N ILE A 171 0.19 -14.22 9.83
CA ILE A 171 1.20 -13.21 10.12
C ILE A 171 1.42 -12.28 8.92
N LEU A 172 1.53 -12.84 7.71
CA LEU A 172 1.65 -12.02 6.49
C LEU A 172 0.44 -11.10 6.35
N LEU A 173 -0.76 -11.63 6.57
CA LEU A 173 -2.00 -10.85 6.57
C LEU A 173 -1.99 -9.74 7.62
N ALA A 174 -1.54 -9.98 8.85
CA ALA A 174 -1.46 -8.96 9.89
C ALA A 174 -0.46 -7.86 9.53
N VAL A 175 0.69 -8.22 8.95
CA VAL A 175 1.71 -7.26 8.50
C VAL A 175 1.20 -6.43 7.32
N THR A 176 0.66 -7.07 6.28
CA THR A 176 0.16 -6.34 5.10
C THR A 176 -1.09 -5.54 5.40
N SER A 177 -1.97 -6.00 6.29
CA SER A 177 -3.16 -5.24 6.70
C SER A 177 -2.80 -4.00 7.50
N SER A 178 -1.77 -4.09 8.35
CA SER A 178 -1.26 -2.95 9.11
C SER A 178 -0.61 -1.91 8.19
N ILE A 179 0.28 -2.34 7.28
CA ILE A 179 0.97 -1.43 6.33
C ILE A 179 -0.03 -0.82 5.34
N SER A 180 -1.01 -1.60 4.86
CA SER A 180 -2.08 -1.07 4.00
C SER A 180 -3.07 -0.17 4.75
N THR A 181 -3.02 -0.08 6.08
CA THR A 181 -3.99 0.63 6.93
C THR A 181 -5.43 0.11 6.80
N SER A 182 -5.61 -1.13 6.32
CA SER A 182 -6.93 -1.74 6.15
C SER A 182 -7.56 -2.22 7.45
N GLY A 183 -6.73 -2.59 8.45
CA GLY A 183 -7.21 -3.07 9.76
C GLY A 183 -7.87 -4.45 9.71
N ILE A 184 -7.73 -5.17 8.60
CA ILE A 184 -8.27 -6.51 8.41
C ILE A 184 -7.40 -7.52 9.17
N SER A 185 -8.00 -8.34 10.04
CA SER A 185 -7.23 -9.35 10.78
C SER A 185 -8.02 -10.65 10.97
N THR A 186 -7.29 -11.77 10.91
CA THR A 186 -7.71 -13.08 11.45
C THR A 186 -7.03 -13.39 12.78
N TYR A 187 -6.19 -12.47 13.23
CA TYR A 187 -5.25 -12.69 14.32
C TYR A 187 -5.97 -12.66 15.66
N SER A 188 -5.84 -13.75 16.41
CA SER A 188 -6.41 -13.92 17.75
C SER A 188 -5.39 -14.51 18.72
N SER A 189 -4.11 -14.11 18.59
CA SER A 189 -3.10 -14.59 19.54
C SER A 189 -3.22 -13.90 20.89
N ASN A 190 -2.74 -14.59 21.93
CA ASN A 190 -2.58 -14.04 23.28
C ASN A 190 -1.35 -13.15 23.48
N ALA A 191 -0.48 -12.99 22.47
CA ALA A 191 0.71 -12.15 22.61
C ALA A 191 0.37 -10.67 22.41
N ASP A 192 0.94 -9.80 23.26
CA ASP A 192 0.75 -8.33 23.25
C ASP A 192 1.51 -7.65 22.09
N VAL A 193 1.26 -8.09 20.85
CA VAL A 193 1.90 -7.58 19.62
C VAL A 193 1.08 -6.46 18.97
N SER A 194 -0.10 -6.16 19.51
CA SER A 194 -1.04 -5.16 18.97
C SER A 194 -0.40 -3.78 18.81
N LEU A 195 0.43 -3.36 19.77
CA LEU A 195 1.13 -2.06 19.73
C LEU A 195 2.11 -1.99 18.55
N PHE A 196 2.81 -3.08 18.23
CA PHE A 196 3.71 -3.12 17.08
C PHE A 196 2.95 -3.00 15.75
N PHE A 197 1.81 -3.68 15.60
CA PHE A 197 0.97 -3.55 14.41
C PHE A 197 0.41 -2.14 14.26
N ILE A 198 0.00 -1.50 15.36
CA ILE A 198 -0.43 -0.09 15.35
C ILE A 198 0.70 0.83 14.91
N LEU A 199 1.92 0.67 15.46
CA LEU A 199 3.08 1.47 15.02
C LEU A 199 3.40 1.26 13.54
N LEU A 200 3.18 0.04 13.03
CA LEU A 200 3.43 -0.28 11.63
C LEU A 200 2.47 0.44 10.67
N THR A 201 1.25 0.77 11.11
CA THR A 201 0.30 1.58 10.30
C THR A 201 0.82 2.98 9.98
N ILE A 202 1.75 3.51 10.78
CA ILE A 202 2.33 4.85 10.59
C ILE A 202 3.16 4.90 9.30
N VAL A 203 3.82 3.81 8.91
CA VAL A 203 4.66 3.74 7.71
C VAL A 203 3.81 3.95 6.45
N GLY A 204 2.66 3.28 6.37
CA GLY A 204 1.77 3.30 5.21
C GLY A 204 2.42 2.69 3.96
N GLY A 205 1.76 2.88 2.80
CA GLY A 205 2.30 2.46 1.50
C GLY A 205 3.01 3.58 0.74
N SER A 206 3.12 3.39 -0.57
CA SER A 206 3.89 4.28 -1.45
C SER A 206 3.18 5.62 -1.73
N LEU A 207 3.90 6.56 -2.36
CA LEU A 207 3.40 7.90 -2.71
C LEU A 207 2.03 7.91 -3.40
N ILE A 208 1.89 7.18 -4.50
CA ILE A 208 0.67 7.12 -5.31
C ILE A 208 0.03 5.75 -5.12
N SER A 209 -0.57 5.56 -3.94
CA SER A 209 -1.25 4.34 -3.51
C SER A 209 -2.49 4.70 -2.67
N THR A 210 -3.45 3.78 -2.54
CA THR A 210 -4.70 4.01 -1.78
C THR A 210 -4.48 3.98 -0.27
N SER A 211 -3.47 3.24 0.18
CA SER A 211 -3.11 3.16 1.61
C SER A 211 -2.90 4.54 2.25
N SER A 212 -3.28 4.68 3.50
CA SER A 212 -3.08 5.91 4.28
C SER A 212 -1.78 5.85 5.10
N GLY A 213 -1.58 6.78 6.03
CA GLY A 213 -0.37 6.88 6.86
C GLY A 213 0.56 8.03 6.47
N LEU A 214 1.80 8.04 7.01
CA LEU A 214 2.79 9.06 6.65
C LEU A 214 3.30 8.93 5.20
N LYS A 215 3.08 7.78 4.58
CA LYS A 215 3.68 7.32 3.32
C LYS A 215 5.17 7.01 3.50
N TYR A 216 5.58 5.89 2.91
CA TYR A 216 6.91 5.35 3.07
C TYR A 216 8.02 6.33 2.68
N ILE A 217 7.85 7.06 1.57
CA ILE A 217 8.87 8.03 1.13
C ILE A 217 9.13 9.13 2.17
N ARG A 218 8.10 9.58 2.90
CA ARG A 218 8.26 10.66 3.89
C ARG A 218 8.99 10.12 5.10
N PHE A 219 8.66 8.91 5.52
CA PHE A 219 9.37 8.20 6.58
C PHE A 219 10.86 7.99 6.22
N TYR A 220 11.14 7.57 4.99
CA TYR A 220 12.51 7.40 4.49
C TYR A 220 13.30 8.73 4.47
N ILE A 221 12.69 9.81 4.00
CA ILE A 221 13.33 11.15 3.97
C ILE A 221 13.59 11.65 5.40
N LEU A 222 12.63 11.49 6.32
CA LEU A 222 12.80 11.87 7.72
C LEU A 222 13.99 11.15 8.34
N LEU A 223 14.07 9.82 8.18
CA LEU A 223 15.21 9.04 8.68
C LEU A 223 16.54 9.50 8.08
N LYS A 224 16.56 9.82 6.78
CA LYS A 224 17.77 10.29 6.09
C LYS A 224 18.23 11.66 6.60
N ILE A 225 17.28 12.58 6.82
CA ILE A 225 17.56 13.91 7.40
C ILE A 225 18.06 13.75 8.83
N SER A 226 17.39 12.93 9.66
CA SER A 226 17.84 12.66 11.03
C SER A 226 19.25 12.09 11.07
N TYR A 227 19.58 11.16 10.17
CA TYR A 227 20.93 10.62 10.05
C TYR A 227 21.97 11.69 9.65
N GLN A 228 21.61 12.56 8.70
CA GLN A 228 22.48 13.67 8.29
C GLN A 228 22.73 14.67 9.42
N GLU A 229 21.71 15.01 10.21
CA GLU A 229 21.86 15.89 11.39
C GLU A 229 22.77 15.27 12.45
N ILE A 230 22.57 13.99 12.79
CA ILE A 230 23.43 13.27 13.74
C ILE A 230 24.88 13.24 13.23
N TYR A 231 25.07 12.95 11.95
CA TYR A 231 26.41 12.89 11.36
C TYR A 231 27.05 14.28 11.24
N GLY A 232 26.26 15.33 11.02
CA GLY A 232 26.69 16.72 11.04
C GLY A 232 27.20 17.17 12.41
N LEU A 233 26.56 16.71 13.50
CA LEU A 233 27.04 16.95 14.87
C LEU A 233 28.40 16.27 15.13
N VAL A 234 28.65 15.10 14.55
CA VAL A 234 29.92 14.37 14.70
C VAL A 234 31.05 14.97 13.84
N LYS A 235 30.73 15.46 12.63
CA LYS A 235 31.71 16.04 11.70
C LYS A 235 31.24 17.39 11.14
N PRO A 236 31.42 18.50 11.90
CA PRO A 236 30.84 19.80 11.55
C PRO A 236 31.44 20.48 10.31
N LYS A 237 32.64 20.09 9.87
CA LYS A 237 33.30 20.65 8.67
C LYS A 237 32.94 19.97 7.35
N ASN A 238 32.04 18.98 7.36
CA ASN A 238 31.69 18.25 6.16
C ASN A 238 30.54 18.93 5.41
N ILE A 239 30.75 19.28 4.13
CA ILE A 239 29.73 19.89 3.29
C ILE A 239 28.87 18.75 2.71
N PHE A 240 27.60 18.68 3.12
CA PHE A 240 26.65 17.71 2.56
C PHE A 240 25.95 18.28 1.34
N ASP A 241 25.87 17.48 0.27
CA ASP A 241 25.02 17.79 -0.88
C ASP A 241 23.56 17.81 -0.44
N LYS A 242 22.92 18.99 -0.56
CA LYS A 242 21.50 19.22 -0.24
C LYS A 242 20.55 18.77 -1.35
N ASN A 243 21.06 18.18 -2.43
CA ASN A 243 20.27 17.74 -3.59
C ASN A 243 19.83 16.27 -3.42
N LEU A 244 19.07 16.00 -2.36
CA LEU A 244 18.44 14.70 -2.10
C LEU A 244 16.93 14.88 -1.89
#